data_AF-A0A420W6B4-F1
#
_entry.id   AF-A0A420W6B4-F1
#
_cell.length_a   1.000
_cell.length_b   1.000
_cell.length_c   1.000
_cell.angle_alpha   90.00
_cell.angle_beta   90.00
_cell.angle_gamma   90.00
#
_symmetry.space_group_name_H-M   'P 1'
#
loop_
_entity.id
_entity.type
_entity.pdbx_description
1 polymer ?
#
loop_
_entity_poly.entity_id
_entity_poly.type
_entity_poly.pdbx_seq_one_letter_code
_entity_poly.pdbx_strand_id
1 'polypeptide(L)'
;MKTVRAVFKNGVFVPVEPCSPPEGCEAVVVFVDKREKELPKWWNSIDVKEEKKRALLDFVSLLRRRVSPIDVKAVVSDGGLEVFVITDDSERDLRAVMEEALKVYERSSVYLPVQVISSNRLERWREQGSSIYKQIEKGVSLL
;
A
#
# COMPACT_ATOMS: atom_id res chain seq x y z
N MET A 1 9.78 24.99 19.62
CA MET A 1 9.56 25.25 18.19
C MET A 1 8.06 25.44 17.98
N LYS A 2 7.62 26.56 17.37
CA LYS A 2 6.19 26.85 17.15
C LYS A 2 5.84 26.50 15.70
N THR A 3 4.83 25.66 15.51
CA THR A 3 4.30 25.30 14.18
C THR A 3 3.07 26.14 13.91
N VAL A 4 2.98 26.77 12.74
CA VAL A 4 1.82 27.52 12.30
C VAL A 4 1.27 26.86 11.04
N ARG A 5 -0.03 26.62 11.00
CA ARG A 5 -0.69 26.13 9.79
C ARG A 5 -0.88 27.30 8.83
N ALA A 6 -0.55 27.13 7.56
CA ALA A 6 -0.70 28.17 6.55
C ALA A 6 -1.32 27.62 5.26
N VAL A 7 -1.92 28.50 4.47
CA VAL A 7 -2.44 28.23 3.12
C VAL A 7 -1.60 28.99 2.12
N PHE A 8 -1.09 28.30 1.11
CA PHE A 8 -0.38 28.94 0.00
C PHE A 8 -1.40 29.55 -0.97
N LYS A 9 -1.39 30.88 -1.11
CA LYS A 9 -2.25 31.64 -2.04
C LYS A 9 -1.43 32.74 -2.69
N ASN A 10 -1.53 32.85 -4.02
CA ASN A 10 -0.89 33.93 -4.81
C ASN A 10 0.61 34.11 -4.52
N GLY A 11 1.35 33.02 -4.33
CA GLY A 11 2.80 33.08 -4.06
C GLY A 11 3.18 33.30 -2.60
N VAL A 12 2.22 33.40 -1.67
CA VAL A 12 2.46 33.70 -0.25
C VAL A 12 1.83 32.64 0.65
N PHE A 13 2.51 32.25 1.73
CA PHE A 13 1.94 31.43 2.80
C PHE A 13 1.17 32.31 3.79
N VAL A 14 -0.15 32.19 3.80
CA VAL A 14 -1.04 32.94 4.70
C VAL A 14 -1.38 32.06 5.90
N PRO A 15 -1.04 32.46 7.13
CA PRO A 15 -1.32 31.65 8.31
C PRO A 15 -2.84 31.53 8.54
N VAL A 16 -3.29 30.33 8.91
CA VAL A 16 -4.70 30.03 9.22
C VAL A 16 -5.10 30.64 10.56
N GLU A 17 -4.16 30.68 11.49
CA GLU A 17 -4.30 31.29 12.82
C GLU A 17 -3.43 32.54 12.87
N PRO A 18 -3.88 33.64 13.51
CA PRO A 18 -3.07 34.86 13.61
C PRO A 18 -1.69 34.59 14.23
N CYS A 19 -0.64 34.95 13.49
CA CYS A 19 0.72 34.93 13.99
C CYS A 19 1.47 36.18 13.54
N SER A 20 2.38 36.67 14.38
CA SER A 20 3.17 37.88 14.11
C SER A 20 4.67 37.57 14.23
N PRO A 21 5.26 36.79 13.29
CA PRO A 21 6.69 36.61 13.23
C PRO A 21 7.36 37.96 12.84
N PRO A 22 8.61 38.20 13.28
CA PRO A 22 9.39 39.32 12.79
C PRO A 22 9.54 39.26 11.26
N GLU A 23 9.60 40.43 10.62
CA GLU A 23 9.91 40.51 9.19
C GLU A 23 11.32 39.94 8.92
N GLY A 24 11.47 39.22 7.80
CA GLY A 24 12.74 38.55 7.44
C GLY A 24 13.00 37.24 8.19
N CYS A 25 12.04 36.72 8.96
CA CYS A 25 12.18 35.43 9.64
C CYS A 25 12.21 34.26 8.63
N GLU A 26 13.15 33.34 8.83
CA GLU A 26 13.22 32.09 8.07
C GLU A 26 12.18 31.09 8.57
N ALA A 27 11.56 30.37 7.65
CA ALA A 27 10.58 29.34 7.96
C ALA A 27 10.84 28.07 7.14
N VAL A 28 10.67 26.92 7.78
CA VAL A 28 10.66 25.62 7.11
C VAL A 28 9.21 25.23 6.82
N VAL A 29 8.89 25.04 5.54
CA VAL A 29 7.55 24.60 5.12
C VAL A 29 7.52 23.08 5.06
N VAL A 30 6.59 22.47 5.81
CA VAL A 30 6.35 21.04 5.77
C VAL A 30 4.99 20.79 5.12
N PHE A 31 4.99 20.11 3.97
CA PHE A 31 3.76 19.65 3.35
C PHE A 31 3.31 18.35 4.01
N VAL A 32 2.20 18.41 4.73
CA VAL A 32 1.56 17.23 5.31
C VAL A 32 0.51 16.75 4.32
N ASP A 33 0.63 15.52 3.78
CA ASP A 33 -0.41 14.95 2.94
C ASP A 33 -1.68 14.84 3.79
N LYS A 34 -2.73 15.58 3.42
CA LYS A 34 -3.96 15.78 4.21
C LYS A 34 -4.86 14.54 4.27
N ARG A 35 -4.34 13.40 3.86
CA ARG A 35 -5.04 12.13 3.84
C ARG A 35 -4.73 11.38 5.12
N GLU A 36 -5.44 11.71 6.20
CA GLU A 36 -5.88 10.67 7.12
C GLU A 36 -6.83 9.76 6.32
N LYS A 37 -6.27 8.93 5.43
CA LYS A 37 -6.99 7.80 4.88
C LYS A 37 -7.30 6.94 6.10
N GLU A 38 -8.58 6.65 6.34
CA GLU A 38 -8.95 5.59 7.26
C GLU A 38 -8.10 4.37 6.91
N LEU A 39 -7.34 3.91 7.91
CA LEU A 39 -6.47 2.76 7.73
C LEU A 39 -7.38 1.54 7.55
N PRO A 40 -7.05 0.64 6.60
CA PRO A 40 -7.85 -0.54 6.39
C PRO A 40 -7.82 -1.44 7.63
N LYS A 41 -8.86 -2.27 7.80
CA LYS A 41 -8.99 -3.18 8.95
C LYS A 41 -7.77 -4.08 9.15
N TRP A 42 -7.08 -4.45 8.07
CA TRP A 42 -5.89 -5.29 8.11
C TRP A 42 -4.61 -4.58 8.57
N TRP A 43 -4.59 -3.25 8.72
CA TRP A 43 -3.37 -2.47 8.95
C TRP A 43 -2.55 -2.95 10.16
N ASN A 44 -3.25 -3.30 11.25
CA ASN A 44 -2.63 -3.77 12.49
C ASN A 44 -2.45 -5.30 12.52
N SER A 45 -2.97 -6.03 11.54
CA SER A 45 -2.87 -7.49 11.45
C SER A 45 -1.59 -7.96 10.76
N ILE A 46 -0.82 -7.04 10.16
CA ILE A 46 0.42 -7.35 9.44
C ILE A 46 1.59 -6.77 10.23
N ASP A 47 2.48 -7.63 10.69
CA ASP A 47 3.68 -7.22 11.42
C ASP A 47 4.85 -6.97 10.45
N VAL A 48 4.82 -5.80 9.80
CA VAL A 48 5.90 -5.31 8.91
C VAL A 48 6.12 -3.82 9.12
N LYS A 49 7.26 -3.30 8.65
CA LYS A 49 7.57 -1.86 8.69
C LYS A 49 6.44 -1.02 8.07
N GLU A 50 6.17 0.14 8.66
CA GLU A 50 5.11 1.06 8.21
C GLU A 50 5.23 1.46 6.73
N GLU A 51 6.45 1.61 6.21
CA GLU A 51 6.72 1.87 4.79
C GLU A 51 6.16 0.76 3.88
N LYS A 52 6.31 -0.51 4.29
CA LYS A 52 5.74 -1.66 3.56
C LYS A 52 4.22 -1.68 3.64
N LYS A 53 3.62 -1.35 4.80
CA LYS A 53 2.16 -1.24 4.92
C LYS A 53 1.59 -0.17 4.01
N ARG A 54 2.25 0.99 3.92
CA ARG A 54 1.88 2.07 2.99
C ARG A 54 1.98 1.63 1.53
N ALA A 55 3.10 0.98 1.16
CA ALA A 55 3.27 0.43 -0.18
C ALA A 55 2.19 -0.61 -0.52
N LEU A 56 1.84 -1.51 0.41
CA LEU A 56 0.74 -2.47 0.27
C LEU A 56 -0.62 -1.77 0.05
N LEU A 57 -0.91 -0.74 0.86
CA LEU A 57 -2.16 0.01 0.74
C LEU A 57 -2.27 0.70 -0.63
N ASP A 58 -1.18 1.31 -1.09
CA ASP A 58 -1.14 1.95 -2.40
C ASP A 58 -1.25 0.91 -3.53
N PHE A 59 -0.57 -0.23 -3.41
CA PHE A 59 -0.68 -1.35 -4.35
C PHE A 59 -2.12 -1.84 -4.48
N VAL A 60 -2.80 -2.14 -3.36
CA VAL A 60 -4.19 -2.60 -3.36
C VAL A 60 -5.12 -1.53 -3.94
N SER A 61 -4.88 -0.25 -3.63
CA SER A 61 -5.68 0.86 -4.16
C SER A 61 -5.53 1.03 -5.66
N LEU A 62 -4.33 0.87 -6.20
CA LEU A 62 -4.06 0.92 -7.64
C LEU A 62 -4.61 -0.31 -8.36
N LEU A 63 -4.36 -1.49 -7.80
CA LEU A 63 -4.76 -2.77 -8.36
C LEU A 63 -6.28 -2.83 -8.62
N ARG A 64 -7.08 -2.45 -7.63
CA ARG A 64 -8.56 -2.43 -7.70
C ARG A 64 -9.14 -1.58 -8.83
N ARG A 65 -8.37 -0.63 -9.37
CA ARG A 65 -8.83 0.23 -10.47
C ARG A 65 -8.70 -0.43 -11.83
N ARG A 66 -7.91 -1.50 -11.93
CA ARG A 66 -7.48 -2.08 -13.21
C ARG A 66 -7.71 -3.58 -13.30
N VAL A 67 -7.71 -4.26 -12.16
CA VAL A 67 -7.91 -5.70 -12.03
C VAL A 67 -8.99 -5.93 -10.98
N SER A 68 -9.78 -6.98 -11.17
CA SER A 68 -10.77 -7.45 -10.20
C SER A 68 -10.27 -8.73 -9.54
N PRO A 69 -9.30 -8.67 -8.60
CA PRO A 69 -8.84 -9.84 -7.89
C PRO A 69 -9.97 -10.41 -7.01
N ILE A 70 -9.99 -11.74 -6.88
CA ILE A 70 -10.87 -12.46 -5.96
C ILE A 70 -10.47 -12.11 -4.52
N ASP A 71 -9.17 -12.18 -4.23
CA ASP A 71 -8.59 -11.75 -2.96
C ASP A 71 -7.14 -11.31 -3.18
N VAL A 72 -6.59 -10.55 -2.24
CA VAL A 72 -5.17 -10.26 -2.15
C VAL A 72 -4.72 -10.65 -0.75
N LYS A 73 -3.82 -11.63 -0.66
CA LYS A 73 -3.30 -12.15 0.61
C LYS A 73 -1.91 -11.62 0.88
N ALA A 74 -1.69 -11.05 2.06
CA ALA A 74 -0.37 -10.82 2.61
C ALA A 74 0.02 -11.98 3.54
N VAL A 75 1.14 -12.63 3.23
CA VAL A 75 1.72 -13.69 4.05
C VAL A 75 3.01 -13.15 4.66
N VAL A 76 3.08 -13.13 5.99
CA VAL A 76 4.30 -12.75 6.72
C VAL A 76 4.95 -14.02 7.25
N SER A 77 6.23 -14.21 6.97
CA SER A 77 7.04 -15.34 7.42
C SER A 77 8.45 -14.86 7.77
N ASP A 78 9.31 -15.77 8.24
CA ASP A 78 10.71 -15.47 8.57
C ASP A 78 11.50 -14.88 7.39
N GLY A 79 11.09 -15.20 6.14
CA GLY A 79 11.66 -14.65 4.91
C GLY A 79 11.15 -13.25 4.53
N GLY A 80 10.18 -12.71 5.27
CA GLY A 80 9.56 -11.42 5.05
C GLY A 80 8.09 -11.49 4.63
N LEU A 81 7.67 -10.45 3.89
CA LEU A 81 6.31 -10.29 3.38
C LEU A 81 6.25 -10.85 1.97
N GLU A 82 5.28 -11.71 1.67
CA GLU A 82 4.87 -12.09 0.32
C GLU A 82 3.42 -11.68 0.06
N VAL A 83 3.13 -11.29 -1.19
CA VAL A 83 1.78 -10.84 -1.59
C VAL A 83 1.26 -11.74 -2.69
N PHE A 84 0.13 -12.41 -2.44
CA PHE A 84 -0.53 -13.25 -3.43
C PHE A 84 -1.78 -12.54 -3.95
N VAL A 85 -1.81 -12.27 -5.25
CA VAL A 85 -3.00 -11.76 -5.94
C VAL A 85 -3.71 -12.94 -6.58
N ILE A 86 -4.93 -13.23 -6.11
CA ILE A 86 -5.73 -14.36 -6.56
C ILE A 86 -6.72 -13.85 -7.60
N THR A 87 -6.66 -14.37 -8.82
CA THR A 87 -7.53 -13.98 -9.95
C THR A 87 -8.20 -15.21 -10.57
N ASP A 88 -9.14 -15.01 -11.49
CA ASP A 88 -9.68 -16.13 -12.29
C ASP A 88 -8.65 -16.62 -13.31
N ASP A 89 -7.99 -15.70 -13.99
CA ASP A 89 -6.96 -15.97 -15.00
C ASP A 89 -5.68 -15.20 -14.65
N SER A 90 -4.68 -15.94 -14.16
CA SER A 90 -3.41 -15.35 -13.77
C SER A 90 -2.60 -14.86 -14.97
N GLU A 91 -2.68 -15.50 -16.14
CA GLU A 91 -1.87 -15.13 -17.29
C GLU A 91 -2.32 -13.80 -17.88
N ARG A 92 -3.64 -13.64 -18.02
CA ARG A 92 -4.25 -12.39 -18.46
C ARG A 92 -3.91 -11.22 -17.54
N ASP A 93 -4.01 -11.44 -16.23
CA ASP A 93 -3.94 -10.36 -15.24
C ASP A 93 -2.50 -10.10 -14.75
N LEU A 94 -1.55 -11.03 -14.98
CA LEU A 94 -0.16 -10.93 -14.55
C LEU A 94 0.47 -9.59 -14.94
N ARG A 95 0.37 -9.19 -16.20
CA ARG A 95 0.99 -7.96 -16.69
C ARG A 95 0.45 -6.73 -15.95
N ALA A 96 -0.87 -6.64 -15.80
CA ALA A 96 -1.50 -5.51 -15.12
C ALA A 96 -1.08 -5.44 -13.65
N VAL A 97 -1.07 -6.58 -12.95
CA VAL A 97 -0.63 -6.66 -11.55
C VAL A 97 0.83 -6.20 -11.39
N MET A 98 1.72 -6.71 -12.24
CA MET A 98 3.15 -6.38 -12.18
C MET A 98 3.41 -4.91 -12.51
N GLU A 99 2.69 -4.33 -13.47
CA GLU A 99 2.77 -2.90 -13.77
C GLU A 99 2.34 -2.03 -12.59
N GLU A 100 1.31 -2.42 -11.84
CA GLU A 100 0.93 -1.67 -10.63
C GLU A 100 1.95 -1.83 -9.49
N ALA A 101 2.52 -3.03 -9.32
CA ALA A 101 3.61 -3.24 -8.35
C ALA A 101 4.85 -2.40 -8.69
N LEU A 102 5.20 -2.29 -9.98
CA LEU A 102 6.30 -1.45 -10.46
C LEU A 102 6.05 0.04 -10.15
N LYS A 103 4.84 0.56 -10.41
CA LYS A 103 4.50 1.96 -10.07
C LYS A 103 4.64 2.26 -8.58
N VAL A 104 4.30 1.31 -7.71
CA VAL A 104 4.48 1.46 -6.27
C VAL A 104 5.96 1.53 -5.93
N TYR A 105 6.78 0.65 -6.51
CA TYR A 105 8.23 0.68 -6.33
C TYR A 105 8.85 1.99 -6.82
N GLU A 106 8.50 2.47 -8.01
CA GLU A 106 9.03 3.73 -8.56
C GLU A 106 8.72 4.95 -7.67
N ARG A 107 7.57 4.94 -6.99
CA ARG A 107 7.13 6.05 -6.13
C ARG A 107 7.68 5.98 -4.71
N SER A 108 7.80 4.78 -4.16
CA SER A 108 8.10 4.58 -2.74
C SER A 108 9.50 4.01 -2.48
N SER A 109 10.17 3.52 -3.53
CA SER A 109 11.40 2.70 -3.44
C SER A 109 11.23 1.43 -2.59
N VAL A 110 10.00 1.01 -2.31
CA VAL A 110 9.69 -0.20 -1.54
C VAL A 110 9.33 -1.33 -2.50
N TYR A 111 10.13 -2.41 -2.45
CA TYR A 111 9.85 -3.62 -3.20
C TYR A 111 8.77 -4.47 -2.53
N LEU A 112 7.77 -4.88 -3.30
CA LEU A 112 6.73 -5.84 -2.92
C LEU A 112 6.92 -7.12 -3.73
N PRO A 113 7.24 -8.27 -3.11
CA PRO A 113 7.29 -9.55 -3.81
C PRO A 113 5.86 -10.05 -4.05
N VAL A 114 5.38 -9.82 -5.27
CA VAL A 114 4.02 -10.16 -5.69
C VAL A 114 4.03 -11.44 -6.51
N GLN A 115 3.13 -12.36 -6.20
CA GLN A 115 2.82 -13.54 -6.97
C GLN A 115 1.37 -13.48 -7.44
N VAL A 116 1.14 -13.75 -8.73
CA VAL A 116 -0.21 -13.81 -9.31
C VAL A 116 -0.58 -15.27 -9.53
N ILE A 117 -1.69 -15.71 -8.94
CA ILE A 117 -2.15 -17.09 -9.03
C ILE A 117 -3.62 -17.13 -9.40
N SER A 118 -4.01 -18.13 -10.20
CA SER A 118 -5.41 -18.37 -10.49
C SER A 118 -6.09 -19.12 -9.36
N SER A 119 -7.40 -18.94 -9.22
CA SER A 119 -8.27 -19.72 -8.33
C SER A 119 -8.09 -21.23 -8.56
N ASN A 120 -8.08 -21.68 -9.81
CA ASN A 120 -7.83 -23.08 -10.18
C ASN A 120 -6.47 -23.61 -9.67
N ARG A 121 -5.42 -22.78 -9.65
CA ARG A 121 -4.13 -23.18 -9.09
C ARG A 121 -4.19 -23.31 -7.57
N LEU A 122 -4.86 -22.36 -6.92
CA LEU A 122 -5.07 -22.37 -5.47
C LEU A 122 -5.85 -23.62 -5.04
N GLU A 123 -6.89 -24.00 -5.78
CA GLU A 123 -7.67 -25.21 -5.51
C GLU A 123 -6.85 -26.49 -5.66
N ARG A 124 -6.04 -26.62 -6.71
CA ARG A 124 -5.13 -27.77 -6.86
C ARG A 124 -4.16 -27.88 -5.67
N TRP A 125 -3.65 -26.76 -5.17
CA TRP A 125 -2.81 -26.78 -3.97
C TRP A 125 -3.56 -27.16 -2.71
N ARG A 126 -4.85 -26.78 -2.58
CA ARG A 126 -5.72 -27.25 -1.50
C ARG A 126 -5.87 -28.76 -1.53
N GLU A 127 -6.21 -29.33 -2.69
CA GLU A 127 -6.42 -30.77 -2.86
C GLU A 127 -5.16 -31.59 -2.57
N GLN A 128 -3.99 -31.05 -2.91
CA GLN A 128 -2.70 -31.67 -2.63
C GLN A 128 -2.22 -31.49 -1.19
N GLY A 129 -2.97 -30.77 -0.34
CA GLY A 129 -2.55 -30.46 1.03
C GLY A 129 -1.27 -29.62 1.11
N SER A 130 -1.01 -28.80 0.08
CA SER A 130 0.21 -28.01 -0.07
C SER A 130 0.43 -27.07 1.13
N SER A 131 1.68 -26.98 1.59
CA SER A 131 2.09 -26.02 2.62
C SER A 131 1.83 -24.57 2.19
N ILE A 132 2.02 -24.27 0.90
CA ILE A 132 1.78 -22.94 0.32
C ILE A 132 0.30 -22.56 0.45
N TYR A 133 -0.62 -23.48 0.17
CA TYR A 133 -2.05 -23.22 0.34
C TYR A 133 -2.37 -22.83 1.79
N LYS A 134 -1.87 -23.61 2.76
CA LYS A 134 -2.08 -23.33 4.19
C LYS A 134 -1.49 -21.98 4.61
N GLN A 135 -0.38 -21.56 4.02
CA GLN A 135 0.22 -20.25 4.26
C GLN A 135 -0.66 -19.11 3.71
N ILE A 136 -1.12 -19.24 2.46
CA ILE A 136 -1.99 -18.26 1.80
C ILE A 136 -3.34 -18.14 2.54
N GLU A 137 -3.91 -19.27 2.96
CA GLU A 137 -5.17 -19.34 3.71
C GLU A 137 -5.08 -18.61 5.06
N LYS A 138 -3.97 -18.80 5.79
CA LYS A 138 -3.67 -18.09 7.05
C LYS A 138 -3.23 -16.63 6.84
N GLY A 139 -2.93 -16.26 5.60
CA GLY A 139 -2.53 -14.90 5.24
C GLY A 139 -3.64 -13.88 5.48
N VAL A 140 -3.24 -12.64 5.70
CA VAL A 140 -4.17 -11.52 5.94
C VAL A 140 -4.80 -11.12 4.61
N SER A 141 -6.13 -11.12 4.53
CA SER A 141 -6.85 -10.57 3.38
C SER A 141 -6.76 -9.05 3.38
N LEU A 142 -6.39 -8.49 2.23
CA LEU A 142 -6.19 -7.06 2.04
C LEU A 142 -7.38 -6.37 1.39
N LEU A 143 -8.40 -7.13 0.96
CA LEU A 143 -9.60 -6.59 0.33
C LEU A 143 -10.72 -6.28 1.34
#